data_AF-A0AA44RFS8-F1
#
_entry.id   AF-A0AA44RFS8-F1
#
_cell.length_a   1.000
_cell.length_b   1.000
_cell.length_c   1.000
_cell.angle_alpha   90.00
_cell.angle_beta   90.00
_cell.angle_gamma   90.00
#
_symmetry.space_group_name_H-M   'P 1'
#
loop_
_entity.id
_entity.type
_entity.pdbx_description
1 polymer ?
#
loop_
_entity_poly.entity_id
_entity_poly.type
_entity_poly.pdbx_seq_one_letter_code
_entity_poly.pdbx_strand_id
1 'polypeptide(L)'
;MLSEKIVTLFSNDALKRFTILEAYAELKRQGTFSVFLSFIDPRTDCLVEGNFQFYPNPVKTYSNMGVCYLTEHLGLTLKIPSSMEWWATHEKSTFHNQDITYLKEGEYVKATIKLEIGSRIRVPNAFEVAPSM
;
A
#
# COMPACT_ATOMS: atom_id res chain seq x y z
N MET A 1 -26.93 13.64 3.17
CA MET A 1 -26.35 12.40 3.72
C MET A 1 -25.01 12.17 3.05
N LEU A 2 -23.90 12.23 3.77
CA LEU A 2 -22.62 11.74 3.25
C LEU A 2 -22.68 10.22 3.32
N SER A 3 -22.56 9.56 2.18
CA SER A 3 -22.42 8.11 2.14
C SER A 3 -21.20 7.70 2.96
N GLU A 4 -21.38 6.70 3.83
CA GLU A 4 -20.27 6.12 4.58
C GLU A 4 -19.25 5.52 3.61
N LYS A 5 -17.98 5.91 3.77
CA LYS A 5 -16.89 5.41 2.93
C LYS A 5 -16.52 3.99 3.35
N ILE A 6 -16.51 3.08 2.38
CA ILE A 6 -16.26 1.66 2.60
C ILE A 6 -14.93 1.27 1.94
N VAL A 7 -14.10 0.55 2.68
CA VAL A 7 -12.88 -0.10 2.17
C VAL A 7 -13.14 -1.59 2.05
N THR A 8 -12.69 -2.19 0.96
CA THR A 8 -12.74 -3.65 0.78
C THR A 8 -11.35 -4.23 1.00
N LEU A 9 -11.22 -5.12 1.97
CA LEU A 9 -10.02 -5.92 2.18
C LEU A 9 -10.24 -7.32 1.62
N PHE A 10 -9.17 -7.94 1.12
CA PHE A 10 -9.21 -9.25 0.48
C PHE A 10 -8.32 -10.23 1.25
N SER A 11 -8.86 -11.37 1.68
CA SER A 11 -8.04 -12.52 2.09
C SER A 11 -7.86 -13.46 0.88
N ASN A 12 -7.25 -14.62 1.08
CA ASN A 12 -7.14 -15.64 0.03
C ASN A 12 -8.51 -16.20 -0.38
N ASP A 13 -9.42 -16.34 0.59
CA ASP A 13 -10.68 -17.08 0.40
C ASP A 13 -11.92 -16.17 0.40
N ALA A 14 -11.77 -14.88 0.75
CA ALA A 14 -12.90 -13.98 0.93
C ALA A 14 -12.54 -12.52 0.65
N LEU A 15 -13.58 -11.69 0.51
CA LEU A 15 -13.49 -10.24 0.64
C LEU A 15 -14.45 -9.79 1.74
N LYS A 16 -14.07 -8.73 2.46
CA LYS A 16 -14.93 -8.13 3.48
C LYS A 16 -14.88 -6.61 3.36
N ARG A 17 -16.04 -5.99 3.52
CA ARG A 17 -16.26 -4.55 3.46
C ARG A 17 -16.21 -4.00 4.88
N PHE A 18 -15.46 -2.92 5.06
CA PHE A 18 -15.23 -2.28 6.34
C PHE A 18 -15.50 -0.79 6.22
N THR A 19 -16.00 -0.19 7.28
CA THR A 19 -15.89 1.28 7.45
C THR A 19 -14.41 1.68 7.57
N ILE A 20 -14.11 2.97 7.43
CA ILE A 20 -12.75 3.50 7.56
C ILE A 20 -12.06 3.05 8.88
N LEU A 21 -12.76 3.18 10.01
CA LEU A 21 -12.19 2.86 11.32
C LEU A 21 -11.96 1.36 11.49
N GLU A 22 -12.92 0.54 11.05
CA GLU A 22 -12.79 -0.91 11.12
C GLU A 22 -11.68 -1.42 10.19
N ALA A 23 -11.48 -0.80 9.03
CA ALA A 23 -10.39 -1.15 8.12
C ALA A 23 -9.02 -0.94 8.79
N TYR A 24 -8.82 0.19 9.49
CA TYR A 24 -7.59 0.39 10.26
C TYR A 24 -7.42 -0.62 11.39
N ALA A 25 -8.49 -0.92 12.14
CA ALA A 25 -8.45 -1.91 13.21
C ALA A 25 -8.12 -3.31 12.68
N GLU A 26 -8.71 -3.69 11.55
CA GLU A 26 -8.47 -4.96 10.90
C GLU A 26 -7.04 -5.06 10.37
N LEU A 27 -6.51 -4.04 9.69
CA LEU A 27 -5.10 -4.04 9.26
C LEU A 27 -4.14 -4.18 10.44
N LYS A 28 -4.43 -3.53 11.58
CA LYS A 28 -3.65 -3.69 12.81
C LYS A 28 -3.72 -5.11 13.36
N ARG A 29 -4.93 -5.71 13.41
CA ARG A 29 -5.13 -7.10 13.86
C ARG A 29 -4.37 -8.09 12.98
N GLN A 30 -4.38 -7.88 11.67
CA GLN A 30 -3.69 -8.72 10.69
C GLN A 30 -2.16 -8.62 10.79
N GLY A 31 -1.63 -7.52 11.33
CA GLY A 31 -0.20 -7.28 11.55
C GLY A 31 0.60 -7.00 10.28
N THR A 32 0.15 -7.50 9.13
CA THR A 32 0.69 -7.24 7.79
C THR A 32 -0.43 -7.20 6.76
N PHE A 33 -0.15 -6.58 5.62
CA PHE A 33 -0.99 -6.63 4.44
C PHE A 33 -0.13 -6.52 3.19
N SER A 34 -0.68 -6.81 2.03
CA SER A 34 0.03 -6.70 0.75
C SER A 34 -0.76 -5.90 -0.27
N VAL A 35 -0.05 -5.19 -1.13
CA VAL A 35 -0.61 -4.41 -2.24
C VAL A 35 0.18 -4.72 -3.49
N PHE A 36 -0.52 -4.89 -4.62
CA PHE A 36 0.15 -5.01 -5.91
C PHE A 36 0.79 -3.69 -6.30
N LEU A 37 2.09 -3.71 -6.62
CA LEU A 37 2.81 -2.56 -7.17
C LEU A 37 3.44 -2.92 -8.50
N SER A 38 3.60 -1.94 -9.39
CA SER A 38 4.37 -2.07 -10.62
C SER A 38 5.15 -0.79 -10.93
N PHE A 39 6.43 -0.89 -11.29
CA PHE A 39 7.27 0.25 -11.66
C PHE A 39 8.51 -0.20 -12.46
N ILE A 40 9.18 0.74 -13.12
CA ILE A 40 10.50 0.51 -13.72
C ILE A 40 11.58 0.81 -12.68
N ASP A 41 12.43 -0.16 -12.36
CA ASP A 41 13.55 0.04 -11.45
C ASP A 41 14.63 0.91 -12.11
N PRO A 42 14.94 2.10 -11.57
CA PRO A 42 15.86 3.03 -12.22
C PRO A 42 17.33 2.55 -12.20
N ARG A 43 17.65 1.47 -11.49
CA ARG A 43 18.99 0.87 -11.42
C ARG A 43 19.24 -0.10 -12.57
N THR A 44 18.22 -0.83 -12.99
CA THR A 44 18.32 -1.95 -13.93
C THR A 44 17.49 -1.73 -15.21
N ASP A 45 16.65 -0.69 -15.25
CA ASP A 45 15.69 -0.41 -16.31
C ASP A 45 14.71 -1.56 -16.58
N CYS A 46 14.51 -2.43 -15.58
CA CYS A 46 13.63 -3.58 -15.66
C CYS A 46 12.27 -3.28 -15.02
N LEU A 47 11.21 -3.87 -15.57
CA LEU A 47 9.90 -3.88 -14.94
C LEU A 47 9.93 -4.74 -13.66
N VAL A 48 9.47 -4.15 -12.57
CA VAL A 48 9.24 -4.81 -11.30
C VAL A 48 7.74 -4.79 -11.02
N GLU A 49 7.13 -5.95 -10.84
CA GLU A 49 5.72 -6.07 -10.49
C GLU A 49 5.45 -7.23 -9.53
N GLY A 50 4.50 -7.04 -8.61
CA GLY A 50 4.15 -8.07 -7.64
C GLY A 50 3.40 -7.53 -6.43
N ASN A 51 3.01 -8.43 -5.52
CA ASN A 51 2.44 -8.05 -4.23
C ASN A 51 3.56 -7.75 -3.24
N PHE A 52 3.62 -6.50 -2.77
CA PHE A 52 4.58 -6.06 -1.77
C PHE A 52 3.93 -6.05 -0.40
N GLN A 53 4.65 -6.57 0.60
CA GLN A 53 4.20 -6.58 1.98
C GLN A 53 4.43 -5.23 2.65
N PHE A 54 3.44 -4.78 3.41
CA PHE A 54 3.42 -3.58 4.23
C PHE A 54 3.00 -3.93 5.65
N TYR A 55 3.25 -3.01 6.57
CA TYR A 55 2.89 -3.12 7.98
C TYR A 55 1.95 -1.96 8.36
N PRO A 56 0.98 -2.18 9.26
CA PRO A 56 -0.03 -1.20 9.68
C PRO A 56 0.56 -0.13 10.64
N ASN A 57 1.73 0.40 10.30
CA ASN A 57 2.46 1.42 11.03
C ASN A 57 2.87 2.54 10.06
N PRO A 58 1.93 3.45 9.72
CA PRO A 58 2.22 4.48 8.75
C PRO A 58 3.13 5.55 9.34
N VAL A 59 4.04 6.07 8.53
CA VAL A 59 5.04 7.05 8.96
C VAL A 59 4.82 8.39 8.25
N LYS A 60 5.09 9.47 8.96
CA LYS A 60 5.09 10.81 8.37
C LYS A 60 6.29 10.93 7.44
N THR A 61 6.04 11.25 6.18
CA THR A 61 7.07 11.54 5.20
C THR A 61 7.04 13.01 4.82
N TYR A 62 8.17 13.56 4.38
CA TYR A 62 8.26 14.90 3.80
C TYR A 62 7.89 14.93 2.31
N SER A 63 7.26 13.85 1.81
CA SER A 63 6.81 13.77 0.41
C SER A 63 5.40 14.38 0.25
N ASN A 64 5.01 14.63 -0.99
CA ASN A 64 3.66 15.04 -1.39
C ASN A 64 2.56 14.07 -0.92
N MET A 65 2.90 12.83 -0.58
CA MET A 65 1.95 11.83 -0.07
C MET A 65 1.68 11.95 1.44
N GLY A 66 2.44 12.78 2.17
CA GLY A 66 2.24 13.01 3.60
C GLY A 66 2.54 11.76 4.44
N VAL A 67 1.50 11.16 5.04
CA VAL A 67 1.63 9.95 5.87
C VAL A 67 1.45 8.71 4.99
N CYS A 68 2.41 7.79 5.03
CA CYS A 68 2.51 6.67 4.09
C CYS A 68 2.79 5.36 4.81
N TYR A 69 2.36 4.25 4.19
CA TYR A 69 2.97 2.96 4.47
C TYR A 69 4.23 2.80 3.63
N LEU A 70 5.25 2.16 4.20
CA LEU A 70 6.55 1.92 3.55
C LEU A 70 6.78 0.43 3.34
N THR A 71 7.47 0.12 2.25
CA THR A 71 8.08 -1.19 1.99
C THR A 71 9.40 -0.98 1.26
N GLU A 72 10.14 -2.05 1.00
CA GLU A 72 11.39 -2.00 0.23
C GLU A 72 11.42 -2.97 -0.95
N HIS A 73 12.11 -2.57 -2.01
CA HIS A 73 12.52 -3.44 -3.12
C HIS A 73 14.03 -3.39 -3.29
N LEU A 74 14.74 -4.40 -2.76
CA LEU A 74 16.20 -4.50 -2.82
C LEU A 74 16.89 -3.19 -2.34
N GLY A 75 16.44 -2.63 -1.22
CA GLY A 75 16.93 -1.35 -0.67
C GLY A 75 16.33 -0.08 -1.28
N LEU A 76 15.43 -0.16 -2.27
CA LEU A 76 14.61 0.99 -2.71
C LEU A 76 13.37 1.12 -1.83
N THR A 77 13.25 2.23 -1.11
CA THR A 77 12.04 2.52 -0.33
C THR A 77 10.88 2.91 -1.24
N LEU A 78 9.79 2.16 -1.17
CA LEU A 78 8.53 2.43 -1.87
C LEU A 78 7.47 2.92 -0.87
N LYS A 79 6.60 3.83 -1.31
CA LYS A 79 5.59 4.47 -0.46
C LYS A 79 4.20 4.27 -1.04
N ILE A 80 3.20 4.04 -0.19
CA ILE A 80 1.78 4.04 -0.61
C ILE A 80 0.95 4.89 0.37
N PRO A 81 -0.21 5.44 -0.07
CA PRO A 81 -1.08 6.23 0.79
C PRO A 81 -1.52 5.42 2.01
N SER A 82 -1.48 6.03 3.20
CA SER A 82 -1.99 5.36 4.41
C SER A 82 -3.46 5.62 4.71
N SER A 83 -4.05 6.65 4.10
CA SER A 83 -5.44 7.05 4.33
C SER A 83 -6.42 6.02 3.79
N MET A 84 -7.18 5.37 4.67
CA MET A 84 -8.26 4.46 4.27
C MET A 84 -9.35 5.19 3.46
N GLU A 85 -9.52 6.50 3.64
CA GLU A 85 -10.40 7.32 2.81
C GLU A 85 -9.91 7.42 1.37
N TRP A 86 -8.60 7.44 1.15
CA TRP A 86 -8.02 7.36 -0.19
C TRP A 86 -8.31 5.99 -0.81
N TRP A 87 -8.13 4.91 -0.06
CA TRP A 87 -8.42 3.55 -0.51
C TRP A 87 -9.91 3.34 -0.83
N ALA A 88 -10.81 3.94 -0.05
CA ALA A 88 -12.25 3.88 -0.29
C ALA A 88 -12.70 4.59 -1.58
N THR A 89 -11.90 5.50 -2.14
CA THR A 89 -12.25 6.26 -3.36
C THR A 89 -11.49 5.83 -4.61
N HIS A 90 -10.49 4.95 -4.49
CA HIS A 90 -9.65 4.51 -5.61
C HIS A 90 -9.84 3.02 -5.89
N GLU A 91 -10.93 2.70 -6.58
CA GLU A 91 -11.31 1.32 -6.93
C GLU A 91 -10.45 0.72 -8.06
N LYS A 92 -9.68 1.55 -8.78
CA LYS A 92 -8.77 1.16 -9.86
C LYS A 92 -7.33 1.49 -9.49
N SER A 93 -6.38 0.84 -10.16
CA SER A 93 -4.96 1.18 -10.00
C SER A 93 -4.72 2.67 -10.26
N THR A 94 -3.82 3.26 -9.48
CA THR A 94 -3.39 4.65 -9.64
C THR A 94 -1.89 4.74 -9.82
N PHE A 95 -1.45 5.77 -10.54
CA PHE A 95 -0.03 6.05 -10.71
C PHE A 95 0.39 7.20 -9.80
N HIS A 96 1.50 7.01 -9.10
CA HIS A 96 2.12 7.99 -8.24
C HIS A 96 3.59 8.17 -8.62
N ASN A 97 3.98 9.40 -8.91
CA ASN A 97 5.39 9.74 -9.06
C ASN A 97 6.03 9.84 -7.68
N GLN A 98 7.15 9.16 -7.49
CA GLN A 98 7.88 9.13 -6.22
C GLN A 98 9.35 9.39 -6.47
N ASP A 99 9.89 10.39 -5.77
CA ASP A 99 11.32 10.63 -5.72
C ASP A 99 11.97 9.62 -4.77
N ILE A 100 12.93 8.89 -5.31
CA ILE A 100 13.73 7.89 -4.60
C ILE A 100 15.21 8.23 -4.69
N THR A 101 15.95 7.79 -3.68
CA THR A 101 17.42 7.90 -3.63
C THR A 101 17.98 6.49 -3.54
N TYR A 102 19.01 6.20 -4.33
CA TYR A 102 19.68 4.90 -4.34
C TYR A 102 21.19 5.05 -4.53
N LEU A 103 21.95 4.03 -4.13
CA LEU A 103 23.40 4.00 -4.28
C LEU A 103 23.76 3.48 -5.68
N LYS A 104 24.57 4.23 -6.43
CA LYS A 104 25.15 3.84 -7.71
C LYS A 104 26.61 4.25 -7.74
N GLU A 105 27.51 3.29 -7.97
CA GLU A 105 28.95 3.55 -8.14
C GLU A 105 29.58 4.37 -6.99
N GLY A 106 29.10 4.18 -5.75
CA GLY A 106 29.60 4.89 -4.57
C GLY A 106 28.92 6.23 -4.27
N GLU A 107 27.97 6.66 -5.10
CA GLU A 107 27.26 7.93 -4.95
C GLU A 107 25.75 7.72 -4.74
N TYR A 108 25.12 8.64 -3.99
CA TYR A 108 23.67 8.68 -3.86
C TYR A 108 23.05 9.44 -5.03
N VAL A 109 22.35 8.71 -5.88
CA VAL A 109 21.64 9.25 -7.06
C VAL A 109 20.16 9.38 -6.75
N LYS A 110 19.55 10.46 -7.24
CA LYS A 110 18.10 10.69 -7.16
C LYS A 110 17.43 10.31 -8.49
N ALA A 111 16.28 9.67 -8.42
CA ALA A 111 15.43 9.41 -9.58
C ALA A 111 13.95 9.53 -9.18
N THR A 112 13.11 9.83 -10.15
CA THR A 112 11.65 9.77 -9.98
C THR A 112 11.13 8.52 -10.65
N ILE A 113 10.49 7.63 -9.89
CA ILE A 113 9.79 6.47 -10.44
C ILE A 113 8.30 6.78 -10.58
N LYS A 114 7.67 6.21 -11.61
CA LYS A 114 6.22 6.18 -11.75
C LYS A 114 5.72 4.84 -11.19
N LEU A 115 5.23 4.85 -9.95
CA LEU A 115 4.72 3.67 -9.25
C LEU A 115 3.22 3.49 -9.54
N GLU A 116 2.85 2.35 -10.12
CA GLU A 116 1.47 1.88 -10.12
C GLU A 116 1.15 1.23 -8.77
N ILE A 117 0.02 1.62 -8.18
CA ILE A 117 -0.50 1.09 -6.93
C ILE A 117 -1.84 0.43 -7.24
N GLY A 118 -1.93 -0.89 -7.07
CA GLY A 118 -3.17 -1.63 -7.23
C GLY A 118 -4.17 -1.28 -6.12
N SER A 119 -5.46 -1.29 -6.46
CA SER A 119 -6.54 -0.87 -5.54
C SER A 119 -6.90 -1.86 -4.43
N ARG A 120 -6.37 -3.09 -4.50
CA ARG A 120 -6.74 -4.18 -3.59
C ARG A 120 -5.74 -4.32 -2.47
N ILE A 121 -6.19 -4.06 -1.24
CA ILE A 121 -5.44 -4.40 -0.03
C ILE A 121 -5.71 -5.87 0.32
N ARG A 122 -4.65 -6.67 0.33
CA ARG A 122 -4.70 -8.09 0.68
C ARG A 122 -4.22 -8.33 2.11
N VAL A 123 -4.93 -9.13 2.88
CA VAL A 123 -4.55 -9.53 4.25
C VAL A 123 -4.24 -11.03 4.28
N PRO A 124 -3.29 -11.47 5.11
CA PRO A 124 -2.82 -12.87 5.09
C PRO A 124 -3.82 -13.84 5.71
N ASN A 125 -4.52 -13.45 6.77
CA ASN A 125 -5.42 -14.34 7.50
C ASN A 125 -6.87 -14.12 7.10
N ALA A 126 -7.68 -15.18 7.25
CA ALA A 126 -9.12 -15.08 7.10
C ALA A 126 -9.72 -14.02 8.05
N PHE A 127 -10.84 -13.44 7.62
CA PHE A 127 -11.60 -12.54 8.47
C PHE A 127 -12.25 -13.34 9.60
N GLU A 128 -12.19 -12.82 10.82
CA GLU A 128 -12.95 -13.41 11.91
C GLU A 128 -14.45 -13.32 11.60
N VAL A 129 -15.12 -14.47 11.72
CA VAL A 129 -16.57 -14.55 11.77
C VAL A 129 -16.96 -14.15 13.18
N ALA A 130 -17.73 -13.07 13.34
CA ALA A 130 -18.30 -12.77 14.64
C ALA A 130 -19.10 -14.01 15.08
N PRO A 131 -18.86 -14.57 16.28
CA PRO A 131 -19.68 -15.67 16.75
C PRO A 131 -21.14 -15.21 16.73
N SER A 132 -22.00 -16.01 16.10
CA SER A 132 -23.44 -15.82 16.16
C SER A 132 -23.84 -15.75 17.65
N MET A 133 -24.29 -14.58 18.10
CA MET A 133 -25.05 -14.47 19.34
C MET A 133 -26.46 -14.98 19.13
#